data_AF-A0A7Y4GMZ7-F1
#
_entry.id   AF-A0A7Y4GMZ7-F1
#
_cell.length_a   1.000
_cell.length_b   1.000
_cell.length_c   1.000
_cell.angle_alpha   90.00
_cell.angle_beta   90.00
_cell.angle_gamma   90.00
#
_symmetry.space_group_name_H-M   'P 1'
#
loop_
_entity.id
_entity.type
_entity.pdbx_description
1 polymer ?
#
loop_
_entity_poly.entity_id
_entity_poly.type
_entity_poly.pdbx_seq_one_letter_code
_entity_poly.pdbx_strand_id
1 'polypeptide(L)'
;MSDLDLNTRNANSSQDQNTTTSPQDLKDQAADAGAEMKQRAGDALRASTDMARDKFKEAADAAKDVASGTADRLQDKAGEQQRTGADFVSRLAGDIRNAARAFENDAPFAARSINSAAEYVDEAADKIRSGTLRDLVDGATDFARRQPAAFLGLSVLAGFAAVRFLKASGNQTSSSPSSYREEAS
;
A
#
# COMPACT_ATOMS: atom_id res chain seq x y z
N MET A 1 18.99 58.00 64.62
CA MET A 1 19.08 56.84 63.71
C MET A 1 17.68 56.54 63.29
N SER A 2 17.38 56.85 62.03
CA SER A 2 16.06 56.74 61.42
C SER A 2 16.06 55.43 60.64
N ASP A 3 15.43 54.39 61.19
CA ASP A 3 15.17 53.19 60.43
C ASP A 3 13.75 53.25 59.86
N LEU A 4 13.72 53.34 58.53
CA LEU A 4 12.61 52.96 57.69
C LEU A 4 12.33 51.47 57.90
N ASP A 5 11.07 51.10 58.12
CA ASP A 5 10.58 49.86 57.55
C ASP A 5 9.25 50.09 56.83
N LEU A 6 9.35 50.03 55.51
CA LEU A 6 8.28 50.01 54.54
C LEU A 6 7.82 48.56 54.40
N ASN A 7 6.79 48.14 55.12
CA ASN A 7 6.11 46.89 54.80
C ASN A 7 4.76 47.12 54.11
N THR A 8 4.90 47.49 52.84
CA THR A 8 4.35 46.76 51.69
C THR A 8 2.92 46.24 51.78
N ARG A 9 2.07 46.92 50.99
CA ARG A 9 0.87 46.40 50.31
C ARG A 9 0.99 44.91 50.02
N ASN A 10 0.20 44.08 50.70
CA ASN A 10 0.01 42.71 50.23
C ASN A 10 -0.92 42.76 49.00
N ALA A 11 -0.31 42.56 47.85
CA ALA A 11 -0.92 42.55 46.54
C ALA A 11 -1.75 41.28 46.35
N ASN A 12 -2.88 41.48 45.67
CA ASN A 12 -3.50 40.56 44.74
C ASN A 12 -2.51 39.52 44.17
N SER A 13 -2.81 38.24 44.28
CA SER A 13 -2.27 37.20 43.39
C SER A 13 -3.30 36.11 43.27
N SER A 14 -4.07 36.24 42.19
CA SER A 14 -4.95 35.24 41.64
C SER A 14 -4.30 33.85 41.68
N GLN A 15 -5.11 32.93 42.17
CA GLN A 15 -5.00 31.49 42.07
C GLN A 15 -4.53 31.07 40.68
N ASP A 16 -3.22 30.86 40.54
CA ASP A 16 -2.58 30.28 39.38
C ASP A 16 -2.99 28.80 39.33
N GLN A 17 -3.99 28.51 38.50
CA GLN A 17 -4.39 27.14 38.16
C GLN A 17 -3.26 26.52 37.34
N ASN A 18 -2.24 26.04 38.04
CA ASN A 18 -1.29 25.09 37.51
C ASN A 18 -2.04 23.77 37.25
N THR A 19 -2.68 23.69 36.08
CA THR A 19 -3.25 22.47 35.52
C THR A 19 -2.10 21.51 35.22
N THR A 20 -1.64 20.82 36.25
CA THR A 20 -0.80 19.63 36.07
C THR A 20 -1.74 18.55 35.53
N THR A 21 -1.97 18.56 34.22
CA THR A 21 -2.67 17.48 33.52
C THR A 21 -1.83 16.23 33.74
N SER A 22 -2.25 15.39 34.67
CA SER A 22 -1.52 14.17 34.99
C SER A 22 -1.54 13.26 33.75
N PRO A 23 -0.45 12.54 33.44
CA PRO A 23 -0.40 11.59 32.31
C PRO A 23 -1.51 10.53 32.33
N GLN A 24 -2.16 10.34 33.48
CA GLN A 24 -3.29 9.43 33.67
C GLN A 24 -4.58 10.01 33.06
N ASP A 25 -4.93 11.27 33.33
CA ASP A 25 -6.13 11.92 32.76
C ASP A 25 -6.10 12.04 31.23
N LEU A 26 -4.90 12.19 30.65
CA LEU A 26 -4.70 12.20 29.19
C LEU A 26 -4.88 10.81 28.57
N LYS A 27 -4.47 9.76 29.28
CA LYS A 27 -4.61 8.37 28.82
C LYS A 27 -6.06 7.92 28.86
N ASP A 28 -6.81 8.35 29.87
CA ASP A 28 -8.23 8.03 30.01
C ASP A 28 -9.07 8.76 28.95
N GLN A 29 -8.81 10.05 28.70
CA GLN A 29 -9.46 10.78 27.60
C GLN A 29 -9.12 10.20 26.21
N ALA A 30 -7.88 9.77 25.99
CA ALA A 30 -7.50 9.10 24.74
C ALA A 30 -8.14 7.72 24.59
N ALA A 31 -8.36 7.00 25.70
CA ALA A 31 -9.04 5.71 25.70
C ALA A 31 -10.53 5.86 25.36
N ASP A 32 -11.21 6.86 25.94
CA ASP A 32 -12.62 7.15 25.65
C ASP A 32 -12.83 7.65 24.22
N ALA A 33 -11.98 8.58 23.76
CA ALA A 33 -12.02 9.06 22.36
C ALA A 33 -11.70 7.93 21.36
N GLY A 34 -10.75 7.04 21.71
CA GLY A 34 -10.41 5.87 20.90
C GLY A 34 -11.52 4.82 20.85
N ALA A 35 -12.23 4.61 21.96
CA ALA A 35 -13.39 3.71 22.01
C ALA A 35 -14.52 4.21 21.12
N GLU A 36 -14.86 5.50 21.18
CA GLU A 36 -15.90 6.11 20.36
C GLU A 36 -15.53 6.09 18.86
N MET A 37 -14.28 6.43 18.52
CA MET A 37 -13.80 6.36 17.15
C MET A 37 -13.81 4.94 16.60
N LYS A 38 -13.40 3.94 17.40
CA LYS A 38 -13.46 2.53 17.00
C LYS A 38 -14.89 2.06 16.78
N GLN A 39 -15.85 2.57 17.55
CA GLN A 39 -17.27 2.25 17.42
C GLN A 39 -17.85 2.84 16.13
N ARG A 40 -17.64 4.13 15.89
CA ARG A 40 -18.06 4.81 14.65
C ARG A 40 -17.38 4.25 13.40
N ALA A 41 -16.07 3.97 13.49
CA ALA A 41 -15.34 3.30 12.42
C ALA A 41 -15.86 1.88 12.20
N GLY A 42 -16.20 1.15 13.27
CA GLY A 42 -16.82 -0.17 13.19
C GLY A 42 -18.16 -0.14 12.46
N ASP A 43 -19.01 0.86 12.73
CA ASP A 43 -20.31 0.98 12.09
C ASP A 43 -20.21 1.46 10.63
N ALA A 44 -19.34 2.42 10.35
CA ALA A 44 -19.04 2.85 8.99
C ALA A 44 -18.40 1.72 8.16
N LEU A 45 -17.50 0.93 8.77
CA LEU A 45 -16.91 -0.24 8.14
C LEU A 45 -17.96 -1.32 7.89
N ARG A 46 -18.90 -1.58 8.80
CA ARG A 46 -19.98 -2.55 8.58
C ARG A 46 -20.87 -2.14 7.41
N ALA A 47 -21.39 -0.92 7.41
CA ALA A 47 -22.22 -0.40 6.32
C ALA A 47 -21.47 -0.43 4.98
N SER A 48 -20.20 -0.03 4.99
CA SER A 48 -19.35 -0.08 3.79
C SER A 48 -19.04 -1.53 3.36
N THR A 49 -18.86 -2.45 4.31
CA THR A 49 -18.59 -3.86 4.04
C THR A 49 -19.79 -4.56 3.44
N ASP A 50 -21.01 -4.23 3.88
CA ASP A 50 -22.23 -4.82 3.31
C ASP A 50 -22.43 -4.39 1.86
N MET A 51 -22.34 -3.08 1.58
CA MET A 51 -22.40 -2.57 0.21
C MET A 51 -21.25 -3.08 -0.66
N ALA A 52 -20.03 -3.11 -0.11
CA ALA A 52 -18.87 -3.64 -0.81
C ALA A 52 -19.03 -5.14 -1.09
N ARG A 53 -19.59 -5.94 -0.17
CA ARG A 53 -19.84 -7.37 -0.39
C ARG A 53 -20.78 -7.62 -1.55
N ASP A 54 -21.85 -6.85 -1.68
CA ASP A 54 -22.81 -7.04 -2.77
C ASP A 54 -22.19 -6.67 -4.13
N LYS A 55 -21.48 -5.54 -4.20
CA LYS A 55 -20.73 -5.16 -5.40
C LYS A 55 -19.57 -6.10 -5.71
N PHE A 56 -18.92 -6.63 -4.69
CA PHE A 56 -17.84 -7.59 -4.83
C PHE A 56 -18.35 -8.94 -5.32
N LYS A 57 -19.53 -9.40 -4.88
CA LYS A 57 -20.15 -10.62 -5.42
C LYS A 57 -20.45 -10.48 -6.90
N GLU A 58 -21.11 -9.39 -7.31
CA GLU A 58 -21.41 -9.09 -8.72
C GLU A 58 -20.12 -9.07 -9.57
N ALA A 59 -19.09 -8.38 -9.10
CA ALA A 59 -17.79 -8.33 -9.77
C ALA A 59 -17.07 -9.69 -9.77
N ALA A 60 -17.16 -10.45 -8.68
CA ALA A 60 -16.52 -11.77 -8.56
C ALA A 60 -17.18 -12.80 -9.49
N ASP A 61 -18.51 -12.77 -9.62
CA ASP A 61 -19.24 -13.63 -10.54
C ASP A 61 -18.87 -13.29 -12.00
N ALA A 62 -18.86 -12.01 -12.37
CA ALA A 62 -18.40 -11.58 -13.70
C ALA A 62 -16.94 -11.97 -13.96
N ALA A 63 -16.05 -11.80 -12.97
CA ALA A 63 -14.66 -12.20 -13.08
C ALA A 63 -14.49 -13.72 -13.25
N LYS A 64 -15.31 -14.52 -12.55
CA LYS A 64 -15.29 -15.99 -12.62
C LYS A 64 -15.70 -16.49 -14.01
N ASP A 65 -16.70 -15.88 -14.62
CA ASP A 65 -17.14 -16.23 -15.99
C ASP A 65 -16.05 -15.91 -17.03
N VAL A 66 -15.40 -14.75 -16.92
CA VAL A 66 -14.28 -14.37 -17.79
C VAL A 66 -13.06 -15.25 -17.56
N ALA A 67 -12.74 -15.55 -16.30
CA ALA A 67 -11.59 -16.36 -15.93
C ALA A 67 -11.75 -17.80 -16.42
N SER A 68 -12.92 -18.42 -16.25
CA SER A 68 -13.16 -19.79 -16.72
C SER A 68 -13.02 -19.93 -18.24
N GLY A 69 -13.45 -18.95 -19.04
CA GLY A 69 -13.29 -18.98 -20.49
C GLY A 69 -11.88 -18.68 -21.01
N THR A 70 -11.05 -17.97 -20.23
CA THR A 70 -9.73 -17.48 -20.66
C THR A 70 -8.57 -18.26 -20.05
N ALA A 71 -8.73 -18.80 -18.83
CA ALA A 71 -7.66 -19.47 -18.09
C ALA A 71 -7.10 -20.68 -18.85
N ASP A 72 -7.97 -21.50 -19.46
CA ASP A 72 -7.55 -22.68 -20.22
C ASP A 72 -6.62 -22.29 -21.39
N ARG A 73 -6.91 -21.19 -22.09
CA ARG A 73 -6.07 -20.72 -23.21
C ARG A 73 -4.78 -20.06 -22.77
N LEU A 74 -4.77 -19.51 -21.55
CA LEU A 74 -3.60 -18.83 -20.99
C LEU A 74 -2.59 -19.84 -20.45
N GLN A 75 -3.08 -20.97 -19.92
CA GLN A 75 -2.23 -22.05 -19.42
C GLN A 75 -1.33 -22.64 -20.51
N ASP A 76 -1.85 -22.82 -21.73
CA ASP A 76 -1.09 -23.36 -22.85
C ASP A 76 -0.02 -22.39 -23.39
N LYS A 77 -0.22 -21.07 -23.23
CA LYS A 77 0.74 -20.04 -23.69
C LYS A 77 1.76 -19.61 -22.63
N ALA A 78 1.46 -19.80 -21.35
CA ALA A 78 2.29 -19.32 -20.25
C ALA A 78 3.63 -20.09 -20.12
N GLY A 79 3.67 -21.37 -20.50
CA GLY A 79 4.86 -22.21 -20.34
C GLY A 79 6.10 -21.71 -21.11
N GLU A 80 5.93 -21.08 -22.26
CA GLU A 80 7.05 -20.53 -23.05
C GLU A 80 7.57 -19.19 -22.51
N GLN A 81 6.69 -18.37 -21.93
CA GLN A 81 7.05 -17.02 -21.42
C GLN A 81 7.56 -17.03 -19.98
N GLN A 82 7.46 -18.17 -19.31
CA GLN A 82 7.75 -18.33 -17.89
C GLN A 82 9.22 -18.08 -17.52
N ARG A 83 10.15 -18.50 -18.38
CA ARG A 83 11.60 -18.27 -18.18
C ARG A 83 11.93 -16.78 -18.25
N THR A 84 11.38 -16.07 -19.23
CA THR A 84 11.56 -14.63 -19.38
C THR A 84 11.00 -13.85 -18.19
N GLY A 85 9.85 -14.30 -17.66
CA GLY A 85 9.27 -13.73 -16.45
C GLY A 85 10.14 -13.94 -15.21
N ALA A 86 10.61 -15.16 -14.97
CA ALA A 86 11.49 -15.46 -13.84
C ALA A 86 12.80 -14.67 -13.88
N ASP A 87 13.42 -14.55 -15.06
CA ASP A 87 14.66 -13.79 -15.23
C ASP A 87 14.46 -12.29 -14.94
N PHE A 88 13.30 -11.74 -15.30
CA PHE A 88 12.94 -10.36 -14.94
C PHE A 88 12.80 -10.18 -13.42
N VAL A 89 12.12 -11.11 -12.74
CA VAL A 89 11.91 -11.06 -11.30
C VAL A 89 13.22 -11.20 -10.53
N SER A 90 14.12 -12.11 -10.92
CA SER A 90 15.46 -12.21 -10.31
C SER A 90 16.31 -10.95 -10.54
N ARG A 91 16.21 -10.30 -11.71
CA ARG A 91 16.89 -9.01 -11.94
C ARG A 91 16.38 -7.93 -10.99
N LEU A 92 15.06 -7.85 -10.81
CA LEU A 92 14.45 -6.92 -9.86
C LEU A 92 14.89 -7.20 -8.42
N ALA A 93 14.96 -8.46 -8.00
CA ALA A 93 15.50 -8.83 -6.68
C ALA A 93 16.95 -8.33 -6.51
N GLY A 94 17.77 -8.46 -7.55
CA GLY A 94 19.12 -7.91 -7.61
C GLY A 94 19.15 -6.38 -7.44
N ASP A 95 18.29 -5.66 -8.14
CA ASP A 95 18.17 -4.20 -8.03
C ASP A 95 17.72 -3.75 -6.64
N ILE A 96 16.77 -4.47 -6.03
CA ILE A 96 16.31 -4.22 -4.66
C ILE A 96 17.45 -4.46 -3.66
N ARG A 97 18.21 -5.56 -3.81
CA ARG A 97 19.36 -5.85 -2.95
C ARG A 97 20.45 -4.80 -3.08
N ASN A 98 20.70 -4.30 -4.29
CA ASN A 98 21.63 -3.22 -4.57
C ASN A 98 21.18 -1.90 -3.93
N ALA A 99 19.90 -1.56 -4.04
CA ALA A 99 19.32 -0.41 -3.35
C ALA A 99 19.43 -0.55 -1.83
N ALA A 100 19.16 -1.74 -1.27
CA ALA A 100 19.29 -1.99 0.17
C ALA A 100 20.71 -1.73 0.68
N ARG A 101 21.74 -2.11 -0.11
CA ARG A 101 23.15 -1.83 0.22
C ARG A 101 23.44 -0.33 0.28
N ALA A 102 22.76 0.48 -0.53
CA ALA A 102 22.88 1.94 -0.45
C ALA A 102 22.35 2.52 0.87
N PHE A 103 21.38 1.85 1.50
CA PHE A 103 20.81 2.25 2.80
C PHE A 103 21.46 1.56 4.01
N GLU A 104 22.46 0.72 3.81
CA GLU A 104 23.06 -0.09 4.88
C GLU A 104 23.74 0.77 5.96
N ASN A 105 24.30 1.92 5.56
CA ASN A 105 24.96 2.87 6.47
C ASN A 105 23.96 3.82 7.15
N ASP A 106 22.93 4.28 6.43
CA ASP A 106 22.01 5.32 6.92
C ASP A 106 20.79 4.74 7.66
N ALA A 107 20.35 3.53 7.29
CA ALA A 107 19.15 2.90 7.82
C ALA A 107 19.30 1.36 7.88
N PRO A 108 20.14 0.82 8.78
CA PRO A 108 20.44 -0.62 8.86
C PRO A 108 19.22 -1.50 9.21
N PHE A 109 18.18 -0.93 9.82
CA PHE A 109 16.90 -1.62 10.03
C PHE A 109 16.09 -1.76 8.72
N ALA A 110 16.06 -0.69 7.91
CA ALA A 110 15.42 -0.71 6.60
C ALA A 110 16.17 -1.63 5.64
N ALA A 111 17.51 -1.57 5.59
CA ALA A 111 18.33 -2.43 4.75
C ALA A 111 18.09 -3.93 5.03
N ARG A 112 17.96 -4.33 6.31
CA ARG A 112 17.61 -5.70 6.68
C ARG A 112 16.22 -6.11 6.22
N SER A 113 15.24 -5.23 6.39
CA SER A 113 13.85 -5.49 5.97
C SER A 113 13.74 -5.62 4.45
N ILE A 114 14.44 -4.76 3.70
CA ILE A 114 14.49 -4.79 2.23
C ILE A 114 15.25 -6.03 1.74
N ASN A 115 16.32 -6.45 2.43
CA ASN A 115 16.98 -7.70 2.08
C ASN A 115 16.07 -8.91 2.25
N SER A 116 15.36 -9.01 3.38
CA SER A 116 14.39 -10.10 3.58
C SER A 116 13.31 -10.08 2.50
N ALA A 117 12.86 -8.89 2.07
CA ALA A 117 11.95 -8.77 0.94
C ALA A 117 12.54 -9.31 -0.37
N ALA A 118 13.83 -9.05 -0.65
CA ALA A 118 14.50 -9.56 -1.84
C ALA A 118 14.59 -11.11 -1.86
N GLU A 119 14.80 -11.75 -0.71
CA GLU A 119 14.76 -13.22 -0.60
C GLU A 119 13.39 -13.79 -0.98
N TYR A 120 12.29 -13.16 -0.53
CA TYR A 120 10.94 -13.58 -0.94
C TYR A 120 10.67 -13.38 -2.44
N VAL A 121 11.27 -12.35 -3.05
CA VAL A 121 11.13 -12.09 -4.50
C VAL A 121 11.90 -13.13 -5.31
N ASP A 122 13.08 -13.56 -4.84
CA ASP A 122 13.85 -14.61 -5.50
C ASP A 122 13.16 -15.98 -5.38
N GLU A 123 12.61 -16.31 -4.21
CA GLU A 123 11.79 -17.52 -4.02
C GLU A 123 10.53 -17.50 -4.92
N ALA A 124 9.96 -16.31 -5.15
CA ALA A 124 8.87 -16.15 -6.11
C ALA A 124 9.33 -16.38 -7.56
N ALA A 125 10.53 -15.93 -7.94
CA ALA A 125 11.10 -16.18 -9.27
C ALA A 125 11.28 -17.68 -9.53
N ASP A 126 11.72 -18.46 -8.54
CA ASP A 126 11.86 -19.91 -8.64
C ASP A 126 10.50 -20.63 -8.75
N LYS A 127 9.50 -20.19 -7.98
CA LYS A 127 8.12 -20.67 -8.10
C LYS A 127 7.50 -20.34 -9.46
N ILE A 128 7.81 -19.16 -10.00
CA ILE A 128 7.41 -18.79 -11.36
C ILE A 128 8.12 -19.68 -12.37
N ARG A 129 9.42 -19.94 -12.24
CA ARG A 129 10.19 -20.75 -13.21
C ARG A 129 9.70 -22.20 -13.32
N SER A 130 9.21 -22.76 -12.22
CA SER A 130 8.93 -24.20 -12.09
C SER A 130 7.45 -24.55 -11.89
N GLY A 131 6.62 -23.60 -11.46
CA GLY A 131 5.19 -23.82 -11.18
C GLY A 131 4.31 -23.76 -12.41
N THR A 132 3.03 -24.09 -12.26
CA THR A 132 1.99 -23.80 -13.25
C THR A 132 1.26 -22.50 -12.89
N LEU A 133 0.45 -21.95 -13.81
CA LEU A 133 -0.45 -20.82 -13.47
C LEU A 133 -1.33 -21.13 -12.25
N ARG A 134 -1.76 -22.40 -12.08
CA ARG A 134 -2.56 -22.83 -10.94
C ARG A 134 -1.78 -22.70 -9.63
N ASP A 135 -0.52 -23.13 -9.61
CA ASP A 135 0.34 -23.03 -8.43
C ASP A 135 0.60 -21.57 -8.04
N LEU A 136 0.71 -20.67 -9.02
CA LEU A 136 0.85 -19.23 -8.77
C LEU A 136 -0.41 -18.63 -8.14
N VAL A 137 -1.60 -19.01 -8.62
CA VAL A 137 -2.89 -18.57 -8.07
C VAL A 137 -3.10 -19.11 -6.66
N ASP A 138 -2.77 -20.38 -6.43
CA ASP A 138 -2.86 -20.99 -5.10
C ASP A 138 -1.88 -20.33 -4.12
N GLY A 139 -0.65 -20.03 -4.56
CA GLY A 139 0.33 -19.29 -3.77
C GLY A 139 -0.14 -17.86 -3.42
N ALA A 140 -0.72 -17.15 -4.37
CA ALA A 140 -1.29 -15.82 -4.12
C ALA A 140 -2.47 -15.89 -3.12
N THR A 141 -3.29 -16.93 -3.21
CA THR A 141 -4.40 -17.17 -2.29
C THR A 141 -3.92 -17.46 -0.87
N ASP A 142 -2.88 -18.29 -0.72
CA ASP A 142 -2.28 -18.58 0.59
C ASP A 142 -1.65 -17.33 1.21
N PHE A 143 -0.94 -16.53 0.40
CA PHE A 143 -0.39 -15.24 0.83
C PHE A 143 -1.48 -14.28 1.31
N ALA A 144 -2.58 -14.15 0.55
CA ALA A 144 -3.71 -13.30 0.93
C ALA A 144 -4.31 -13.68 2.29
N ARG A 145 -4.36 -14.99 2.59
CA ARG A 145 -4.86 -15.51 3.88
C ARG A 145 -3.89 -15.27 5.02
N ARG A 146 -2.59 -15.42 4.79
CA ARG A 146 -1.54 -15.22 5.81
C ARG A 146 -1.30 -13.75 6.13
N GLN A 147 -1.34 -12.89 5.12
CA GLN A 147 -1.00 -11.48 5.23
C GLN A 147 -2.05 -10.59 4.56
N PRO A 148 -3.26 -10.47 5.15
CA PRO A 148 -4.36 -9.71 4.55
C PRO A 148 -4.01 -8.23 4.33
N ALA A 149 -3.27 -7.61 5.26
CA ALA A 149 -2.84 -6.22 5.12
C ALA A 149 -1.88 -5.99 3.95
N ALA A 150 -0.89 -6.87 3.77
CA ALA A 150 0.06 -6.77 2.66
C ALA A 150 -0.64 -7.00 1.32
N PHE A 151 -1.53 -7.99 1.24
CA PHE A 151 -2.31 -8.27 0.03
C PHE A 151 -3.20 -7.09 -0.38
N LEU A 152 -3.89 -6.46 0.57
CA LEU A 152 -4.69 -5.26 0.29
C LEU A 152 -3.83 -4.10 -0.20
N GLY A 153 -2.68 -3.85 0.44
CA GLY A 153 -1.74 -2.82 0.00
C GLY A 153 -1.25 -3.04 -1.42
N LEU A 154 -0.82 -4.27 -1.74
CA LEU A 154 -0.38 -4.65 -3.09
C LEU A 154 -1.52 -4.55 -4.11
N SER A 155 -2.75 -4.93 -3.75
CA SER A 155 -3.91 -4.87 -4.63
C SER A 155 -4.26 -3.44 -5.01
N VAL A 156 -4.19 -2.50 -4.06
CA VAL A 156 -4.40 -1.07 -4.34
C VAL A 156 -3.31 -0.54 -5.28
N LEU A 157 -2.05 -0.88 -5.04
CA LEU A 157 -0.94 -0.50 -5.92
C LEU A 157 -1.10 -1.08 -7.33
N ALA A 158 -1.47 -2.36 -7.45
CA ALA A 158 -1.73 -3.02 -8.71
C ALA A 158 -2.91 -2.39 -9.46
N GLY A 159 -4.01 -2.08 -8.76
CA GLY A 159 -5.16 -1.38 -9.32
C GLY A 159 -4.80 0.01 -9.87
N PHE A 160 -4.03 0.79 -9.10
CA PHE A 160 -3.53 2.08 -9.56
C PHE A 160 -2.62 1.94 -10.79
N ALA A 161 -1.68 0.99 -10.76
CA ALA A 161 -0.79 0.72 -11.88
C ALA A 161 -1.58 0.33 -13.14
N ALA A 162 -2.61 -0.51 -13.00
CA ALA A 162 -3.50 -0.90 -14.10
C ALA A 162 -4.23 0.31 -14.70
N VAL A 163 -4.82 1.18 -13.86
CA VAL A 163 -5.46 2.43 -14.32
C VAL A 163 -4.44 3.32 -15.02
N ARG A 164 -3.24 3.45 -14.47
CA ARG A 164 -2.20 4.29 -15.05
C ARG A 164 -1.69 3.75 -16.39
N PHE A 165 -1.62 2.43 -16.54
CA PHE A 165 -1.26 1.74 -17.78
C PHE A 165 -2.35 1.92 -18.84
N LEU A 166 -3.62 1.71 -18.49
CA LEU A 166 -4.75 1.98 -19.38
C LEU A 166 -4.74 3.43 -19.88
N LYS A 167 -4.55 4.39 -18.97
CA LYS A 167 -4.42 5.81 -19.33
C LYS A 167 -3.20 6.09 -20.20
N ALA A 168 -2.07 5.43 -19.93
CA ALA A 168 -0.86 5.57 -20.75
C ALA A 168 -1.05 5.00 -22.16
N SER A 169 -1.73 3.86 -22.28
CA SER A 169 -1.96 3.16 -23.53
C SER A 169 -2.95 3.91 -24.44
N GLY A 170 -3.90 4.65 -23.87
CA GLY A 170 -4.88 5.45 -24.63
C GLY A 170 -4.33 6.73 -25.26
N ASN A 171 -3.10 7.13 -24.92
CA ASN A 171 -2.47 8.36 -25.43
C ASN A 171 -1.59 8.15 -26.67
N GLN A 172 -1.64 6.97 -27.30
CA GLN A 172 -0.90 6.65 -28.53
C GLN A 172 -1.80 6.63 -29.78
N THR A 173 -2.66 7.63 -29.96
CA THR A 173 -3.45 7.76 -31.21
C THR A 173 -3.68 9.21 -31.58
N SER A 174 -2.64 9.96 -31.97
CA SER A 174 -2.75 11.14 -32.85
C SER A 174 -1.37 11.72 -33.17
N SER A 175 -0.68 11.06 -34.09
CA SER A 175 0.29 11.74 -34.94
C SER A 175 -0.29 11.69 -36.34
N SER A 176 -1.27 12.55 -36.61
CA SER A 176 -1.73 12.81 -37.96
C SER A 176 -0.54 13.41 -38.73
N PRO A 177 -0.06 12.79 -39.83
CA PRO A 177 0.84 13.49 -40.72
C PRO A 177 0.04 14.60 -41.38
N SER A 178 0.27 15.83 -40.95
CA SER A 178 -0.10 17.03 -41.69
C SER A 178 0.70 17.01 -42.99
N SER A 179 0.12 16.41 -44.03
CA SER A 179 0.58 16.60 -45.39
C SER A 179 0.46 18.09 -45.71
N TYR A 180 1.61 18.74 -45.71
CA TYR A 180 1.79 20.11 -46.16
C TYR A 180 1.16 20.24 -47.55
N ARG A 181 0.18 21.14 -47.64
CA ARG A 181 -0.30 21.74 -48.87
C ARG A 181 0.88 22.53 -49.44
N GLU A 182 1.63 21.89 -50.33
CA GLU A 182 2.62 22.56 -51.17
C GLU A 182 1.84 23.21 -52.32
N GLU A 183 1.46 24.47 -52.09
CA GLU A 183 1.07 25.38 -53.17
C GLU A 183 2.34 25.71 -53.96
N ALA A 184 2.43 25.22 -55.20
CA ALA A 184 3.40 25.70 -56.17
C ALA A 184 2.66 26.23 -57.40
N SER A 185 3.06 27.47 -57.72
CA SER A 185 2.56 28.45 -58.68
C SER A 185 2.51 28.00 -60.13
#